data_AF-A0A939P489-F1
#
_entry.id   AF-A0A939P489-F1
#
_cell.length_a   1.000
_cell.length_b   1.000
_cell.length_c   1.000
_cell.angle_alpha   90.00
_cell.angle_beta   90.00
_cell.angle_gamma   90.00
#
_symmetry.space_group_name_H-M   'P 1'
#
loop_
_entity.id
_entity.type
_entity.pdbx_description
1 polymer ?
#
loop_
_entity_poly.entity_id
_entity_poly.type
_entity_poly.pdbx_seq_one_letter_code
_entity_poly.pdbx_strand_id
1 'polypeptide(L)'
;MFFASNIFMTFAWYGHLKHKGTALFIAIVVSWAIAFFEYCLAVPANRIGSVVYSTAQLKTMQEVITLLVFSGFSVFWLGETLTWNHVIGFALIAIGASFIFRG
;
A
#
# COMPACT_ATOMS: atom_id res chain seq x y z
N MET A 1 5.49 10.02 -5.02
CA MET A 1 4.64 9.18 -5.89
C MET A 1 4.23 7.88 -5.21
N PHE A 2 5.13 7.06 -4.66
CA PHE A 2 4.76 5.80 -3.99
C PHE A 2 3.76 5.94 -2.82
N PHE A 3 3.87 7.00 -2.00
CA PHE A 3 2.91 7.23 -0.92
C PHE A 3 1.49 7.43 -1.44
N ALA A 4 1.30 8.33 -2.42
CA ALA A 4 0.02 8.55 -3.07
C ALA A 4 -0.50 7.27 -3.76
N SER A 5 0.37 6.55 -4.46
CA SER A 5 0.07 5.23 -5.06
C SER A 5 -0.53 4.27 -4.03
N ASN A 6 0.14 4.12 -2.88
CA ASN A 6 -0.31 3.20 -1.84
C ASN A 6 -1.65 3.62 -1.21
N ILE A 7 -1.99 4.91 -1.20
CA ILE A 7 -3.33 5.34 -0.78
C ILE A 7 -4.37 4.79 -1.77
N PHE A 8 -4.21 5.03 -3.07
CA PHE A 8 -5.12 4.49 -4.08
C PHE A 8 -5.21 2.96 -4.00
N MET A 9 -4.06 2.26 -3.89
CA MET A 9 -4.04 0.80 -3.75
C MET A 9 -4.82 0.33 -2.51
N THR A 10 -4.60 0.97 -1.36
CA THR A 10 -5.27 0.61 -0.10
C THR A 10 -6.78 0.77 -0.22
N PHE A 11 -7.25 1.86 -0.84
CA PHE A 11 -8.68 2.07 -1.10
C PHE A 11 -9.23 1.07 -2.13
N ALA A 12 -8.47 0.74 -3.18
CA ALA A 12 -8.89 -0.25 -4.17
C ALA A 12 -9.09 -1.63 -3.55
N TRP A 13 -8.20 -2.05 -2.64
CA TRP A 13 -8.28 -3.37 -2.00
C TRP A 13 -9.26 -3.44 -0.83
N TYR A 14 -9.32 -2.39 0.00
CA TYR A 14 -10.02 -2.48 1.28
C TYR A 14 -11.15 -1.45 1.44
N GLY A 15 -11.23 -0.42 0.59
CA GLY A 15 -12.22 0.65 0.70
C GLY A 15 -13.66 0.13 0.69
N HIS A 16 -13.93 -0.86 -0.16
CA HIS A 16 -15.25 -1.49 -0.29
C HIS A 16 -15.66 -2.30 0.95
N LEU A 17 -14.74 -2.65 1.86
CA LEU A 17 -15.06 -3.38 3.10
C LEU A 17 -15.92 -2.55 4.06
N LYS A 18 -15.92 -1.22 3.92
CA LYS A 18 -16.86 -0.34 4.62
C LYS A 18 -18.30 -0.44 4.09
N HIS A 19 -18.47 -0.92 2.86
CA HIS A 19 -19.73 -0.98 2.13
C HIS A 19 -20.07 -2.42 1.70
N LYS A 20 -20.07 -3.35 2.65
CA LYS A 20 -20.26 -4.80 2.39
C LYS A 20 -21.58 -5.17 1.72
N GLY A 21 -22.60 -4.29 1.76
CA GLY A 21 -23.88 -4.48 1.08
C GLY A 21 -23.86 -4.13 -0.42
N THR A 22 -22.77 -3.56 -0.93
CA THR A 22 -22.60 -3.26 -2.37
C THR A 22 -22.49 -4.55 -3.17
N ALA A 23 -23.14 -4.62 -4.32
CA ALA A 23 -22.99 -5.76 -5.23
C ALA A 23 -21.52 -5.98 -5.61
N LEU A 24 -21.06 -7.23 -5.55
CA LEU A 24 -19.65 -7.59 -5.77
C LEU A 24 -19.11 -7.05 -7.10
N PHE A 25 -19.93 -7.09 -8.15
CA PHE A 25 -19.56 -6.56 -9.46
C PHE A 25 -19.24 -5.06 -9.42
N ILE A 26 -20.04 -4.27 -8.69
CA ILE A 26 -19.80 -2.83 -8.53
C ILE A 26 -18.51 -2.60 -7.75
N ALA A 27 -18.28 -3.35 -6.66
CA ALA A 27 -17.05 -3.25 -5.88
C ALA A 27 -15.82 -3.52 -6.76
N ILE A 28 -15.85 -4.57 -7.59
CA ILE A 28 -14.76 -4.91 -8.52
C ILE A 28 -14.48 -3.76 -9.51
N VAL A 29 -15.52 -3.25 -10.18
CA VAL A 29 -15.37 -2.19 -11.19
C VAL A 29 -14.82 -0.91 -10.57
N VAL A 30 -15.32 -0.51 -9.38
CA VAL A 30 -14.82 0.66 -8.66
C VAL A 30 -13.37 0.46 -8.24
N SER A 31 -13.01 -0.71 -7.69
CA SER A 31 -11.63 -1.04 -7.32
C SER A 31 -10.68 -0.96 -8.52
N TRP A 32 -11.11 -1.42 -9.69
CA TRP A 32 -10.33 -1.29 -10.94
C TRP A 32 -10.16 0.16 -11.37
N ALA A 33 -11.21 0.98 -11.29
CA ALA A 33 -11.12 2.40 -11.61
C ALA A 33 -10.14 3.14 -10.68
N ILE A 34 -10.11 2.79 -9.39
CA ILE A 34 -9.15 3.34 -8.42
C ILE A 34 -7.72 2.87 -8.74
N ALA A 35 -7.54 1.58 -9.03
CA ALA A 35 -6.24 0.99 -9.38
C ALA A 35 -5.64 1.60 -10.65
N PHE A 36 -6.46 2.05 -11.61
CA PHE A 36 -5.97 2.77 -12.78
C PHE A 36 -5.17 4.04 -12.40
N PHE A 37 -5.69 4.87 -11.49
CA PHE A 37 -4.98 6.07 -11.02
C PHE A 37 -3.73 5.73 -10.21
N GLU A 38 -3.77 4.63 -9.47
CA GLU A 38 -2.59 4.09 -8.79
C GLU A 38 -1.46 3.80 -9.79
N TYR A 39 -1.76 3.10 -10.88
CA TYR A 39 -0.76 2.77 -11.90
C TYR A 39 -0.17 4.00 -12.58
N CYS A 40 -0.96 5.05 -12.78
CA CYS A 40 -0.48 6.34 -13.29
C CYS A 40 0.59 6.98 -12.38
N LEU A 41 0.64 6.61 -11.10
CA LEU A 41 1.66 7.07 -10.15
C LEU A 41 2.78 6.03 -9.95
N ALA A 42 2.43 4.75 -9.84
CA ALA A 42 3.38 3.66 -9.59
C ALA A 42 4.35 3.47 -10.75
N VAL A 43 3.86 3.49 -12.00
CA VAL A 43 4.68 3.19 -13.17
C VAL A 43 5.76 4.26 -13.37
N PRO A 44 5.46 5.57 -13.36
CA PRO A 44 6.50 6.60 -13.42
C PRO A 44 7.46 6.55 -12.23
N ALA A 45 6.94 6.31 -11.01
CA ALA A 45 7.77 6.24 -9.81
C ALA A 45 8.81 5.12 -9.90
N ASN A 46 8.40 3.93 -10.35
CA ASN A 46 9.29 2.80 -10.53
C ASN A 46 10.31 3.06 -11.65
N ARG A 47 9.88 3.63 -12.79
CA ARG A 47 10.80 3.93 -13.90
C ARG A 47 11.86 4.97 -13.54
N ILE A 48 11.47 6.02 -12.81
CA ILE A 48 12.41 7.04 -12.34
C ILE A 48 13.30 6.46 -11.24
N GLY A 49 12.70 5.74 -10.29
CA GLY A 49 13.42 5.13 -9.18
C GLY A 49 14.44 4.07 -9.61
N SER A 50 14.17 3.33 -10.69
CA SER A 50 15.08 2.28 -11.18
C SER A 50 16.40 2.79 -11.74
N VAL A 51 16.55 4.11 -11.91
CA VAL A 51 17.82 4.73 -12.28
C VAL A 51 18.80 4.75 -11.10
N VAL A 52 18.29 4.77 -9.86
CA VAL A 52 19.09 4.93 -8.63
C VAL A 52 19.04 3.68 -7.76
N TYR A 53 17.90 3.00 -7.73
CA TYR A 53 17.65 1.86 -6.85
C TYR A 53 17.46 0.57 -7.65
N SER A 54 17.85 -0.56 -7.05
CA SER A 54 17.52 -1.87 -7.61
C SER A 54 16.02 -2.14 -7.53
N THR A 55 15.50 -3.04 -8.38
CA THR A 55 14.08 -3.42 -8.34
C THR A 55 13.68 -3.99 -6.97
N ALA A 56 14.59 -4.71 -6.31
CA ALA A 56 14.38 -5.23 -4.96
C ALA A 56 14.22 -4.09 -3.94
N GLN A 57 15.08 -3.06 -4.01
CA GLN A 57 14.99 -1.89 -3.14
C GLN A 57 13.68 -1.12 -3.37
N LEU A 58 13.29 -0.87 -4.62
CA LEU A 58 12.03 -0.18 -4.94
C LEU A 58 10.81 -0.92 -4.39
N LYS A 59 10.74 -2.24 -4.61
CA LYS A 59 9.65 -3.07 -4.09
C LYS A 59 9.61 -3.02 -2.55
N THR A 60 10.78 -3.07 -1.94
CA THR A 60 10.91 -3.01 -0.48
C THR A 60 10.44 -1.68 0.09
N MET A 61 10.82 -0.55 -0.53
CA MET A 61 10.28 0.77 -0.14
C MET A 61 8.76 0.78 -0.25
N GLN A 62 8.23 0.22 -1.33
CA GLN A 62 6.79 0.18 -1.57
C GLN A 62 6.07 -0.59 -0.45
N GLU A 63 6.55 -1.78 -0.05
CA GLU A 63 5.96 -2.56 1.06
C GLU A 63 5.95 -1.81 2.39
N VAL A 64 7.06 -1.16 2.76
CA VAL A 64 7.12 -0.37 4.00
C VAL A 64 6.10 0.78 3.97
N ILE A 65 6.01 1.48 2.82
CA ILE A 65 5.02 2.54 2.63
C ILE A 65 3.59 1.99 2.67
N THR A 66 3.33 0.82 2.07
CA THR A 66 2.03 0.14 2.10
C THR A 66 1.58 -0.09 3.53
N LEU A 67 2.46 -0.63 4.39
CA LEU A 67 2.13 -0.91 5.79
C LEU A 67 1.81 0.36 6.58
N LEU A 68 2.54 1.44 6.35
CA LEU A 68 2.26 2.74 6.98
C LEU A 68 0.91 3.31 6.54
N VAL A 69 0.63 3.28 5.24
CA VAL A 69 -0.65 3.76 4.68
C VAL A 69 -1.81 2.88 5.15
N PHE A 70 -1.65 1.57 5.12
CA PHE A 70 -2.64 0.60 5.59
C PHE A 70 -2.95 0.80 7.08
N SER A 71 -1.92 1.02 7.91
CA SER A 71 -2.09 1.30 9.33
C SER A 71 -3.00 2.51 9.57
N GLY A 72 -2.74 3.62 8.88
CA GLY A 72 -3.60 4.81 8.95
C GLY A 72 -5.01 4.53 8.41
N PHE A 73 -5.12 3.84 7.28
CA PHE A 73 -6.41 3.47 6.69
C PHE A 73 -7.25 2.60 7.63
N SER A 74 -6.66 1.57 8.26
CA SER A 74 -7.35 0.67 9.19
C SER A 74 -7.97 1.45 10.36
N VAL A 75 -7.20 2.37 10.96
CA VAL A 75 -7.67 3.20 12.09
C VAL A 75 -8.71 4.23 11.64
N PHE A 76 -8.44 5.00 10.58
CA PHE A 76 -9.29 6.14 10.23
C PHE A 76 -10.49 5.79 9.33
N TRP A 77 -10.36 4.77 8.47
CA TRP A 77 -11.43 4.40 7.53
C TRP A 77 -12.29 3.24 8.02
N LEU A 78 -11.65 2.15 8.47
CA LEU A 78 -12.33 0.95 8.97
C LEU A 78 -12.71 1.04 10.46
N GLY A 79 -12.05 1.92 11.21
CA GLY A 79 -12.26 2.05 12.66
C GLY A 79 -11.68 0.88 13.46
N GLU A 80 -10.77 0.12 12.85
CA GLU A 80 -10.10 -1.01 13.49
C GLU A 80 -8.91 -0.51 14.30
N THR A 81 -8.76 -1.00 15.53
CA THR A 81 -7.65 -0.63 16.40
C THR A 81 -6.41 -1.46 16.09
N LEU A 82 -5.28 -0.78 15.89
CA LEU A 82 -3.99 -1.45 15.75
C LEU A 82 -3.49 -1.92 17.11
N THR A 83 -3.40 -3.24 17.28
CA THR A 83 -2.80 -3.85 18.46
C THR A 83 -1.28 -3.69 18.48
N TRP A 84 -0.67 -3.83 19.66
CA TRP A 84 0.78 -3.87 19.81
C TRP A 84 1.44 -4.94 18.96
N ASN A 85 0.79 -6.10 18.77
CA ASN A 85 1.31 -7.16 17.93
C ASN A 85 1.37 -6.75 16.46
N HIS A 86 0.39 -5.98 15.96
CA HIS A 86 0.43 -5.44 14.60
C HIS A 86 1.60 -4.47 14.42
N VAL A 87 1.80 -3.56 15.39
CA VAL A 87 2.88 -2.58 15.35
C VAL A 87 4.25 -3.28 15.37
N ILE A 88 4.44 -4.26 16.26
CA ILE A 88 5.69 -5.04 16.33
C ILE A 88 5.92 -5.80 15.02
N GLY A 89 4.89 -6.45 14.48
CA GLY A 89 4.99 -7.16 13.21
C GLY A 89 5.42 -6.24 12.06
N PHE A 90 4.77 -5.07 11.91
CA PHE A 90 5.13 -4.11 10.88
C PHE A 90 6.52 -3.52 11.07
N ALA A 91 6.93 -3.27 12.31
CA ALA A 91 8.29 -2.81 12.62
C ALA A 91 9.35 -3.86 12.23
N LEU A 92 9.10 -5.15 12.49
CA LEU A 92 10.02 -6.22 12.08
C LEU A 92 10.14 -6.33 10.56
N ILE A 93 9.04 -6.15 9.81
CA ILE A 93 9.07 -6.10 8.34
C ILE A 93 9.92 -4.90 7.87
N ALA A 94 9.73 -3.72 8.47
CA ALA A 94 10.51 -2.53 8.13
C ALA A 94 12.00 -2.65 8.49
N ILE A 95 12.33 -3.36 9.57
CA ILE A 95 13.72 -3.68 9.92
C ILE A 95 14.31 -4.65 8.88
N GLY A 96 13.57 -5.71 8.50
CA GLY A 96 13.97 -6.63 7.44
C GLY A 96 14.25 -5.92 6.12
N ALA A 97 13.43 -4.93 5.76
CA ALA A 97 13.63 -4.08 4.61
C ALA A 97 15.01 -3.38 4.60
N SER A 98 15.53 -2.96 5.76
CA SER A 98 16.82 -2.26 5.84
C SER A 98 18.01 -3.11 5.35
N PHE A 99 17.93 -4.44 5.44
CA PHE A 99 18.97 -5.34 4.95
C PHE A 99 19.05 -5.35 3.42
N ILE A 100 17.94 -5.11 2.73
CA ILE A 100 17.87 -5.08 1.25
C ILE A 100 18.59 -3.83 0.69
N PHE A 101 18.80 -2.80 1.50
CA PHE A 101 19.58 -1.60 1.12
C PHE A 101 21.07 -1.70 1.45
N ARG A 102 21.51 -2.79 2.10
CA ARG A 102 22.91 -3.00 2.52
C ARG A 102 23.68 -3.98 1.63
N GLY A 103 23.03 -4.59 0.65
CA GLY A 103 23.62 -5.41 -0.40
C GLY A 103 23.39 -4.78 -1.76
#